data_AF-A0A9P1M5I4-F1
#
_entry.id   AF-A0A9P1M5I4-F1
#
_cell.length_a   1.000
_cell.length_b   1.000
_cell.length_c   1.000
_cell.angle_alpha   90.00
_cell.angle_beta   90.00
_cell.angle_gamma   90.00
#
_symmetry.space_group_name_H-M   'P 1'
#
loop_
_entity.id
_entity.type
_entity.pdbx_description
1 polymer ?
#
loop_
_entity_poly.entity_id
_entity_poly.type
_entity_poly.pdbx_seq_one_letter_code
_entity_poly.pdbx_strand_id
1 'polypeptide(L)'
;FIRVQMNALAPPALDRTPSAHSRYTTAEVWCFERQFEGQEQRPPVRVIIFDCDETLTLSTFLPHDEDLRTRLDWSSQWEDYIATMNFESPFLTSSRRTLLREMLEELCKGNRRVSGRLLAVLTRNNSGAIACLNLLRAAQLDRHFSAVWGMHHGNGTPAGVYKSSTGWKVFEPPFGSIPDHKAHVLHSIAECPSNWFPQVAENVQGLPSVLRPEEILLVDDVRTNFQSGGTTAATAKKVFRCCKVARYDAPSFRDMGFVRDMGGIGAHNEEDYRTLVEFANRPWAFNVDCKAQCLERTFEGAEKKPPVKLLIFDFDGALTLYTFMPEDPRCSTDLKFTPNDSVKQRYVQYNFETPYLEGSRVDQLVSLLNCLADDPDTGERRVLAILTINEAGAIAVLNVLRMAGLANSFSAIWTLSTRIGQPGGVYQEGKEWKTFTLPQQIAEGHYKPSVIESILASPSAWFPQSGNAPETQVLTDLSLPNIVLVDDERETSSHQETEYQAVRHCRVASYDDEYRDQGLLWHMGGLGAKYVEVAGLC
;
A
#
# COMPACT_ATOMS: atom_id res chain seq x y z
N PHE A 1 -55.44 -27.53 0.85
CA PHE A 1 -54.56 -26.39 0.56
C PHE A 1 -54.58 -25.43 1.74
N ILE A 2 -53.74 -25.68 2.75
CA ILE A 2 -53.52 -24.75 3.86
C ILE A 2 -52.35 -23.86 3.43
N ARG A 3 -52.65 -22.62 3.03
CA ARG A 3 -51.65 -21.56 2.89
C ARG A 3 -51.18 -21.22 4.29
N VAL A 4 -50.05 -21.78 4.72
CA VAL A 4 -49.30 -21.25 5.85
C VAL A 4 -48.81 -19.88 5.41
N GLN A 5 -49.42 -18.82 5.94
CA GLN A 5 -48.84 -17.48 5.91
C GLN A 5 -47.52 -17.57 6.68
N MET A 6 -46.42 -17.75 5.96
CA MET A 6 -45.11 -17.42 6.49
C MET A 6 -45.11 -15.91 6.68
N ASN A 7 -45.39 -15.47 7.91
CA ASN A 7 -45.05 -14.11 8.32
C ASN A 7 -43.60 -13.88 7.90
N ALA A 8 -43.37 -12.92 7.03
CA ALA A 8 -42.03 -12.52 6.64
C ALA A 8 -41.33 -12.03 7.92
N LEU A 9 -40.58 -12.93 8.56
CA LEU A 9 -39.74 -12.60 9.69
C LEU A 9 -38.78 -11.51 9.22
N ALA A 10 -38.50 -10.52 10.06
CA ALA A 10 -37.45 -9.55 9.75
C ALA A 10 -36.09 -10.27 9.72
N PRO A 11 -35.12 -9.81 8.91
CA PRO A 11 -33.76 -10.31 8.97
C PRO A 11 -33.18 -10.13 10.38
N PRO A 12 -32.30 -11.03 10.84
CA PRO A 12 -31.69 -10.94 12.17
C PRO A 12 -30.82 -9.69 12.26
N ALA A 13 -30.70 -9.13 13.46
CA ALA A 13 -29.70 -8.10 13.73
C ALA A 13 -28.29 -8.67 13.48
N LEU A 14 -27.46 -7.90 12.79
CA LEU A 14 -26.08 -8.25 12.47
C LEU A 14 -25.13 -7.35 13.28
N ASP A 15 -24.18 -7.96 13.96
CA ASP A 15 -23.12 -7.21 14.64
C ASP A 15 -21.89 -7.10 13.74
N ARG A 16 -21.41 -5.87 13.59
CA ARG A 16 -20.17 -5.59 12.89
C ARG A 16 -18.99 -5.92 13.80
N THR A 17 -17.99 -6.63 13.25
CA THR A 17 -16.70 -6.82 13.93
C THR A 17 -15.73 -5.72 13.45
N PRO A 18 -15.45 -4.67 14.24
CA PRO A 18 -14.58 -3.58 13.78
C PRO A 18 -13.11 -4.03 13.76
N SER A 19 -12.37 -3.58 12.76
CA SER A 19 -10.91 -3.75 12.72
C SER A 19 -10.17 -2.50 13.20
N ALA A 20 -9.11 -2.66 13.99
CA ALA A 20 -8.48 -1.57 14.76
C ALA A 20 -7.37 -0.78 14.02
N HIS A 21 -7.28 -0.85 12.69
CA HIS A 21 -6.11 -0.34 11.93
C HIS A 21 -6.53 0.50 10.70
N SER A 22 -6.61 1.83 10.84
CA SER A 22 -7.32 2.71 9.89
C SER A 22 -6.53 3.84 9.22
N ARG A 23 -5.19 3.86 9.26
CA ARG A 23 -4.45 5.09 8.88
C ARG A 23 -4.00 5.22 7.43
N TYR A 24 -4.19 4.23 6.56
CA TYR A 24 -3.73 4.31 5.17
C TYR A 24 -4.70 3.62 4.22
N THR A 25 -5.41 4.41 3.42
CA THR A 25 -6.28 3.95 2.34
C THR A 25 -5.44 3.77 1.08
N THR A 26 -5.15 2.53 0.71
CA THR A 26 -4.77 2.20 -0.67
C THR A 26 -6.06 1.91 -1.44
N ALA A 27 -6.18 2.37 -2.68
CA ALA A 27 -7.40 2.16 -3.47
C ALA A 27 -7.51 0.72 -4.03
N GLU A 28 -6.38 0.01 -4.13
CA GLU A 28 -6.24 -1.27 -4.83
C GLU A 28 -5.49 -2.30 -3.96
N VAL A 29 -5.53 -3.57 -4.36
CA VAL A 29 -4.66 -4.58 -3.75
C VAL A 29 -3.20 -4.31 -4.08
N TRP A 30 -2.33 -4.48 -3.08
CA TRP A 30 -0.89 -4.34 -3.25
C TRP A 30 -0.20 -5.69 -3.06
N CYS A 31 0.24 -6.27 -4.17
CA CYS A 31 1.00 -7.52 -4.19
C CYS A 31 2.50 -7.25 -4.26
N PHE A 32 3.30 -7.91 -3.42
CA PHE A 32 4.76 -7.77 -3.49
C PHE A 32 5.51 -8.99 -2.94
N GLU A 33 6.64 -9.30 -3.59
CA GLU A 33 7.62 -10.28 -3.14
C GLU A 33 8.80 -9.57 -2.47
N ARG A 34 9.05 -9.87 -1.20
CA ARG A 34 10.24 -9.42 -0.46
C ARG A 34 11.46 -10.21 -0.91
N GLN A 35 12.64 -9.61 -0.76
CA GLN A 35 13.89 -10.32 -1.02
C GLN A 35 14.11 -11.45 0.00
N PHE A 36 14.59 -12.60 -0.48
CA PHE A 36 15.00 -13.76 0.32
C PHE A 36 16.11 -14.54 -0.38
N GLU A 37 16.84 -15.37 0.38
CA GLU A 37 17.88 -16.24 -0.16
C GLU A 37 17.27 -17.31 -1.10
N GLY A 38 17.81 -17.45 -2.31
CA GLY A 38 17.28 -18.40 -3.29
C GLY A 38 16.14 -17.87 -4.16
N GLN A 39 15.84 -16.56 -4.11
CA GLN A 39 14.78 -15.93 -4.90
C GLN A 39 14.97 -16.12 -6.42
N GLU A 40 16.21 -16.23 -6.91
CA GLU A 40 16.54 -16.51 -8.30
C GLU A 40 16.01 -17.86 -8.80
N GLN A 41 15.79 -18.81 -7.88
CA GLN A 41 15.18 -20.11 -8.18
C GLN A 41 13.68 -20.00 -8.46
N ARG A 42 13.07 -18.84 -8.15
CA ARG A 42 11.66 -18.54 -8.37
C ARG A 42 10.75 -19.64 -7.79
N PRO A 43 10.82 -19.90 -6.46
CA PRO A 43 9.92 -20.86 -5.80
C PRO A 43 8.47 -20.60 -6.22
N PRO A 44 7.64 -21.61 -6.47
CA PRO A 44 6.23 -21.36 -6.73
C PRO A 44 5.48 -21.06 -5.42
N VAL A 45 4.30 -20.44 -5.52
CA VAL A 45 3.34 -20.37 -4.40
C VAL A 45 2.55 -21.67 -4.36
N ARG A 46 2.60 -22.38 -3.22
CA ARG A 46 1.90 -23.67 -2.99
C ARG A 46 0.71 -23.53 -2.06
N VAL A 47 0.80 -22.61 -1.09
CA VAL A 47 -0.25 -22.34 -0.10
C VAL A 47 -0.58 -20.86 -0.14
N ILE A 48 -1.88 -20.54 -0.18
CA ILE A 48 -2.38 -19.17 -0.07
C ILE A 48 -3.30 -19.10 1.15
N ILE A 49 -2.98 -18.20 2.05
CA ILE A 49 -3.71 -17.98 3.29
C ILE A 49 -4.39 -16.63 3.18
N PHE A 50 -5.70 -16.59 3.38
CA PHE A 50 -6.48 -15.37 3.40
C PHE A 50 -6.84 -15.00 4.84
N ASP A 51 -6.82 -13.72 5.19
CA ASP A 51 -7.70 -13.25 6.25
C ASP A 51 -9.17 -13.33 5.81
N CYS A 52 -10.08 -13.35 6.78
CA CYS A 52 -11.52 -13.33 6.50
C CYS A 52 -12.03 -11.89 6.47
N ASP A 53 -11.89 -11.20 7.60
CA ASP A 53 -12.49 -9.89 7.84
C ASP A 53 -11.86 -8.81 6.97
N GLU A 54 -12.70 -8.06 6.25
CA GLU A 54 -12.30 -6.97 5.35
C GLU A 54 -11.21 -7.35 4.31
N THR A 55 -11.03 -8.65 4.09
CA THR A 55 -10.14 -9.26 3.09
C THR A 55 -10.96 -10.08 2.11
N LEU A 56 -11.64 -11.11 2.59
CA LEU A 56 -12.64 -11.85 1.82
C LEU A 56 -14.00 -11.17 1.93
N THR A 57 -14.40 -10.79 3.14
CA THR A 57 -15.58 -9.97 3.37
C THR A 57 -15.28 -8.50 3.01
N LEU A 58 -16.34 -7.77 2.68
CA LEU A 58 -16.35 -6.33 2.49
C LEU A 58 -16.41 -5.60 3.84
N SER A 59 -17.23 -6.15 4.72
CA SER A 59 -17.32 -5.82 6.14
C SER A 59 -17.91 -7.04 6.82
N THR A 60 -17.34 -7.46 7.95
CA THR A 60 -17.84 -8.68 8.61
C THR A 60 -19.02 -8.39 9.52
N PHE A 61 -20.17 -8.92 9.12
CA PHE A 61 -21.44 -8.89 9.81
C PHE A 61 -21.90 -10.31 10.12
N LEU A 62 -21.87 -10.69 11.41
CA LEU A 62 -22.26 -12.04 11.85
C LEU A 62 -23.62 -11.99 12.57
N PRO A 63 -24.52 -12.95 12.30
CA PRO A 63 -25.73 -13.13 13.10
C PRO A 63 -25.44 -13.39 14.58
N HIS A 64 -26.35 -12.92 15.44
CA HIS A 64 -26.44 -13.31 16.85
C HIS A 64 -26.99 -14.73 17.04
N ASP A 65 -26.31 -15.70 16.47
CA ASP A 65 -26.68 -17.11 16.52
C ASP A 65 -25.53 -17.92 17.12
N GLU A 66 -25.80 -18.66 18.19
CA GLU A 66 -24.79 -19.52 18.84
C GLU A 66 -24.45 -20.73 17.95
N ASP A 67 -25.42 -21.26 17.21
CA ASP A 67 -25.22 -22.41 16.33
C ASP A 67 -24.25 -22.05 15.19
N LEU A 68 -24.25 -20.78 14.73
CA LEU A 68 -23.30 -20.28 13.74
C LEU A 68 -21.85 -20.52 14.17
N ARG A 69 -21.56 -20.44 15.47
CA ARG A 69 -20.21 -20.54 16.05
C ARG A 69 -19.82 -21.95 16.45
N THR A 70 -20.78 -22.85 16.60
CA THR A 70 -20.55 -24.17 17.21
C THR A 70 -20.88 -25.33 16.28
N ARG A 71 -21.79 -25.15 15.31
CA ARG A 71 -22.26 -26.22 14.43
C ARG A 71 -21.63 -26.16 13.05
N LEU A 72 -21.00 -27.28 12.66
CA LEU A 72 -20.45 -27.48 11.32
C LEU A 72 -21.51 -27.68 10.24
N ASP A 73 -22.79 -27.81 10.57
CA ASP A 73 -23.92 -28.00 9.64
C ASP A 73 -24.94 -26.85 9.76
N TRP A 74 -24.50 -25.70 10.28
CA TRP A 74 -25.35 -24.53 10.42
C TRP A 74 -25.95 -24.13 9.07
N SER A 75 -27.22 -23.74 9.13
CA SER A 75 -27.95 -23.17 8.01
C SER A 75 -28.93 -22.12 8.50
N SER A 76 -29.28 -21.19 7.62
CA SER A 76 -30.25 -20.14 7.93
C SER A 76 -31.07 -19.77 6.70
N GLN A 77 -32.35 -19.45 6.92
CA GLN A 77 -33.19 -18.89 5.85
C GLN A 77 -32.68 -17.53 5.32
N TRP A 78 -31.72 -16.90 6.03
CA TRP A 78 -31.12 -15.62 5.70
C TRP A 78 -29.72 -15.72 5.07
N GLU A 79 -29.27 -16.91 4.66
CA GLU A 79 -27.93 -17.11 4.10
C GLU A 79 -27.61 -16.16 2.95
N ASP A 80 -28.53 -15.98 1.98
CA ASP A 80 -28.27 -15.08 0.85
C ASP A 80 -28.18 -13.61 1.29
N TYR A 81 -29.03 -13.17 2.22
CA TYR A 81 -28.93 -11.83 2.80
C TYR A 81 -27.59 -11.62 3.51
N ILE A 82 -27.18 -12.56 4.37
CA ILE A 82 -25.89 -12.53 5.06
C ILE A 82 -24.75 -12.48 4.05
N ALA A 83 -24.81 -13.29 3.00
CA ALA A 83 -23.82 -13.31 1.94
C ALA A 83 -23.77 -11.98 1.16
N THR A 84 -24.92 -11.39 0.82
CA THR A 84 -24.99 -10.08 0.16
C THR A 84 -24.37 -8.99 1.03
N MET A 85 -24.70 -8.96 2.32
CA MET A 85 -24.17 -7.95 3.23
C MET A 85 -22.66 -8.05 3.42
N ASN A 86 -22.11 -9.26 3.44
CA ASN A 86 -20.69 -9.49 3.71
C ASN A 86 -19.82 -9.54 2.46
N PHE A 87 -20.33 -9.96 1.29
CA PHE A 87 -19.48 -10.24 0.12
C PHE A 87 -19.80 -9.37 -1.10
N GLU A 88 -21.00 -8.79 -1.22
CA GLU A 88 -21.33 -7.99 -2.40
C GLU A 88 -20.93 -6.52 -2.22
N SER A 89 -20.20 -5.98 -3.18
CA SER A 89 -19.83 -4.56 -3.21
C SER A 89 -20.92 -3.71 -3.86
N PRO A 90 -21.34 -2.59 -3.24
CA PRO A 90 -22.22 -1.62 -3.89
C PRO A 90 -21.50 -0.73 -4.91
N PHE A 91 -20.17 -0.83 -5.01
CA PHE A 91 -19.34 0.00 -5.88
C PHE A 91 -19.06 -0.66 -7.23
N LEU A 92 -19.37 -1.94 -7.38
CA LEU A 92 -19.19 -2.69 -8.61
C LEU A 92 -20.50 -2.87 -9.35
N THR A 93 -20.42 -2.87 -10.68
CA THR A 93 -21.53 -3.27 -11.54
C THR A 93 -21.71 -4.79 -11.58
N SER A 94 -20.62 -5.54 -11.42
CA SER A 94 -20.62 -7.00 -11.40
C SER A 94 -20.81 -7.56 -9.98
N SER A 95 -21.26 -8.81 -9.86
CA SER A 95 -21.33 -9.51 -8.57
C SER A 95 -19.92 -9.80 -8.07
N ARG A 96 -19.51 -9.12 -7.00
CA ARG A 96 -18.24 -9.34 -6.32
C ARG A 96 -18.09 -10.78 -5.85
N ARG A 97 -19.18 -11.37 -5.33
CA ARG A 97 -19.20 -12.78 -4.89
C ARG A 97 -18.88 -13.74 -6.03
N THR A 98 -19.33 -13.44 -7.24
CA THR A 98 -19.04 -14.24 -8.44
C THR A 98 -17.58 -14.12 -8.85
N LEU A 99 -17.05 -12.90 -8.90
CA LEU A 99 -15.64 -12.64 -9.22
C LEU A 99 -14.68 -13.27 -8.19
N LEU A 100 -15.00 -13.19 -6.90
CA LEU A 100 -14.24 -13.87 -5.84
C LEU A 100 -14.17 -15.39 -6.06
N ARG A 101 -15.30 -16.01 -6.41
CA ARG A 101 -15.36 -17.45 -6.68
C ARG A 101 -14.51 -17.85 -7.87
N GLU A 102 -14.56 -17.08 -8.96
CA GLU A 102 -13.74 -17.30 -10.15
C GLU A 102 -12.25 -17.17 -9.82
N MET A 103 -11.86 -16.12 -9.09
CA MET A 103 -10.50 -15.92 -8.60
C MET A 103 -10.03 -17.12 -7.75
N LEU A 104 -10.81 -17.54 -6.76
CA LEU A 104 -10.45 -18.66 -5.88
C LEU A 104 -10.33 -19.99 -6.67
N GLU A 105 -11.17 -20.19 -7.69
CA GLU A 105 -11.06 -21.34 -8.59
C GLU A 105 -9.75 -21.32 -9.39
N GLU A 106 -9.38 -20.17 -9.97
CA GLU A 106 -8.12 -20.00 -10.70
C GLU A 106 -6.89 -20.17 -9.79
N LEU A 107 -6.95 -19.65 -8.56
CA LEU A 107 -5.89 -19.84 -7.58
C LEU A 107 -5.72 -21.32 -7.22
N CYS A 108 -6.84 -22.04 -7.00
CA CYS A 108 -6.86 -23.48 -6.76
C CYS A 108 -6.26 -24.28 -7.91
N LYS A 109 -6.55 -23.94 -9.18
CA LYS A 109 -6.00 -24.65 -10.36
C LYS A 109 -4.47 -24.68 -10.37
N GLY A 110 -3.83 -23.63 -9.88
CA GLY A 110 -2.38 -23.54 -9.83
C GLY A 110 -1.79 -22.96 -11.13
N ASN A 111 -0.58 -23.39 -11.46
CA ASN A 111 0.07 -23.06 -12.74
C ASN A 111 0.87 -24.26 -13.26
N ARG A 112 1.63 -24.08 -14.36
CA ARG A 112 2.44 -25.17 -14.95
C ARG A 112 3.48 -25.76 -13.99
N ARG A 113 3.92 -25.03 -12.96
CA ARG A 113 4.92 -25.49 -11.98
C ARG A 113 4.29 -26.16 -10.76
N VAL A 114 3.05 -25.80 -10.43
CA VAL A 114 2.29 -26.34 -9.28
C VAL A 114 0.88 -26.62 -9.73
N SER A 115 0.55 -27.89 -9.89
CA SER A 115 -0.83 -28.35 -10.11
C SER A 115 -1.56 -28.37 -8.77
N GLY A 116 -2.58 -27.53 -8.61
CA GLY A 116 -3.31 -27.46 -7.35
C GLY A 116 -2.59 -26.62 -6.29
N ARG A 117 -3.22 -25.56 -5.80
CA ARG A 117 -2.79 -24.85 -4.58
C ARG A 117 -3.74 -25.15 -3.43
N LEU A 118 -3.22 -25.14 -2.21
CA LEU A 118 -4.08 -25.12 -1.03
C LEU A 118 -4.45 -23.68 -0.69
N LEU A 119 -5.75 -23.45 -0.56
CA LEU A 119 -6.26 -22.20 0.00
C LEU A 119 -6.72 -22.47 1.43
N ALA A 120 -6.39 -21.55 2.33
CA ALA A 120 -6.86 -21.59 3.71
C ALA A 120 -7.24 -20.20 4.20
N VAL A 121 -7.96 -20.15 5.32
CA VAL A 121 -8.29 -18.89 6.02
C VAL A 121 -7.61 -18.88 7.38
N LEU A 122 -6.94 -17.79 7.71
CA LEU A 122 -6.35 -17.52 9.02
C LEU A 122 -6.90 -16.19 9.54
N THR A 123 -7.85 -16.26 10.46
CA THR A 123 -8.55 -15.08 10.98
C THR A 123 -8.25 -14.83 12.46
N ARG A 124 -8.43 -13.58 12.87
CA ARG A 124 -8.46 -13.13 14.27
C ARG A 124 -9.88 -12.87 14.77
N ASN A 125 -10.92 -13.24 14.01
CA ASN A 125 -12.31 -13.06 14.39
C ASN A 125 -12.62 -13.83 15.69
N ASN A 126 -13.15 -13.11 16.69
CA ASN A 126 -13.46 -13.69 18.00
C ASN A 126 -14.61 -14.71 17.97
N SER A 127 -15.37 -14.79 16.87
CA SER A 127 -16.41 -15.81 16.68
C SER A 127 -15.83 -17.18 16.28
N GLY A 128 -14.53 -17.26 15.99
CA GLY A 128 -13.81 -18.51 15.76
C GLY A 128 -13.94 -19.08 14.34
N ALA A 129 -13.22 -20.19 14.10
CA ALA A 129 -13.08 -20.80 12.78
C ALA A 129 -14.40 -21.31 12.17
N ILE A 130 -15.29 -21.86 13.01
CA ILE A 130 -16.59 -22.39 12.56
C ILE A 130 -17.50 -21.27 12.04
N ALA A 131 -17.55 -20.13 12.72
CA ALA A 131 -18.34 -18.98 12.27
C ALA A 131 -17.87 -18.46 10.91
N CYS A 132 -16.55 -18.34 10.72
CA CYS A 132 -15.98 -17.96 9.43
C CYS A 132 -16.27 -18.99 8.34
N LEU A 133 -16.17 -20.29 8.64
CA LEU A 133 -16.55 -21.36 7.70
C LEU A 133 -18.02 -21.23 7.27
N ASN A 134 -18.93 -21.05 8.24
CA ASN A 134 -20.37 -20.93 7.96
C ASN A 134 -20.70 -19.66 7.16
N LEU A 135 -19.98 -18.55 7.41
CA LEU A 135 -20.07 -17.35 6.60
C LEU A 135 -19.62 -17.59 5.14
N LEU A 136 -18.51 -18.31 4.94
CA LEU A 136 -18.04 -18.69 3.60
C LEU A 136 -19.02 -19.62 2.89
N ARG A 137 -19.70 -20.51 3.62
CA ARG A 137 -20.74 -21.40 3.06
C ARG A 137 -21.98 -20.66 2.61
N ALA A 138 -22.45 -19.68 3.39
CA ALA A 138 -23.54 -18.81 2.98
C ALA A 138 -23.25 -18.12 1.63
N ALA A 139 -21.97 -17.80 1.37
CA ALA A 139 -21.50 -17.26 0.10
C ALA A 139 -21.10 -18.32 -0.95
N GLN A 140 -21.18 -19.60 -0.63
CA GLN A 140 -20.75 -20.74 -1.46
C GLN A 140 -19.26 -20.68 -1.87
N LEU A 141 -18.41 -20.15 -0.98
CA LEU A 141 -16.97 -20.02 -1.19
C LEU A 141 -16.17 -21.12 -0.47
N ASP A 142 -16.74 -21.77 0.55
CA ASP A 142 -16.08 -22.78 1.39
C ASP A 142 -15.45 -23.92 0.57
N ARG A 143 -16.07 -24.29 -0.55
CA ARG A 143 -15.61 -25.39 -1.41
C ARG A 143 -14.18 -25.21 -1.93
N HIS A 144 -13.68 -23.98 -2.01
CA HIS A 144 -12.33 -23.64 -2.48
C HIS A 144 -11.27 -23.74 -1.38
N PHE A 145 -11.68 -23.77 -0.10
CA PHE A 145 -10.76 -23.80 1.02
C PHE A 145 -10.53 -25.22 1.55
N SER A 146 -9.30 -25.44 2.00
CA SER A 146 -8.85 -26.70 2.58
C SER A 146 -8.86 -26.66 4.12
N ALA A 147 -8.71 -25.48 4.71
CA ALA A 147 -8.77 -25.25 6.16
C ALA A 147 -9.21 -23.82 6.50
N VAL A 148 -9.75 -23.65 7.71
CA VAL A 148 -10.04 -22.35 8.33
C VAL A 148 -9.54 -22.42 9.78
N TRP A 149 -8.76 -21.43 10.20
CA TRP A 149 -8.21 -21.33 11.55
C TRP A 149 -8.54 -19.98 12.18
N GLY A 150 -8.93 -20.01 13.45
CA GLY A 150 -9.18 -18.83 14.27
C GLY A 150 -8.11 -18.71 15.36
N MET A 151 -7.27 -17.67 15.27
CA MET A 151 -6.22 -17.42 16.26
C MET A 151 -6.81 -17.03 17.63
N HIS A 152 -7.93 -16.30 17.62
CA HIS A 152 -8.73 -16.00 18.80
C HIS A 152 -9.96 -16.90 18.81
N HIS A 153 -10.12 -17.71 19.84
CA HIS A 153 -11.27 -18.56 20.02
C HIS A 153 -11.67 -18.57 21.50
N GLY A 154 -12.98 -18.67 21.75
CA GLY A 154 -13.50 -18.79 23.11
C GLY A 154 -13.15 -20.15 23.72
N ASN A 155 -13.15 -20.23 25.05
CA ASN A 155 -13.01 -21.51 25.75
C ASN A 155 -14.06 -22.51 25.25
N GLY A 156 -13.62 -23.65 24.74
CA GLY A 156 -14.51 -24.72 24.25
C GLY A 156 -14.97 -24.58 22.80
N THR A 157 -14.57 -23.52 22.07
CA THR A 157 -14.78 -23.45 20.61
C THR A 157 -13.53 -23.94 19.88
N PRO A 158 -13.66 -24.85 18.89
CA PRO A 158 -12.51 -25.35 18.15
C PRO A 158 -11.75 -24.24 17.42
N ALA A 159 -10.42 -24.25 17.53
CA ALA A 159 -9.57 -23.25 16.90
C ALA A 159 -9.34 -23.48 15.40
N GLY A 160 -9.68 -24.67 14.88
CA GLY A 160 -9.52 -25.00 13.47
C GLY A 160 -10.57 -25.96 12.92
N VAL A 161 -10.83 -25.83 11.64
CA VAL A 161 -11.62 -26.77 10.84
C VAL A 161 -10.90 -27.06 9.54
N TYR A 162 -10.97 -28.31 9.06
CA TYR A 162 -10.34 -28.72 7.81
C TYR A 162 -11.28 -29.57 6.97
N LYS A 163 -11.06 -29.57 5.66
CA LYS A 163 -11.86 -30.31 4.69
C LYS A 163 -11.26 -31.70 4.46
N SER A 164 -11.93 -32.73 4.96
CA SER A 164 -11.61 -34.14 4.70
C SER A 164 -12.37 -34.69 3.50
N SER A 165 -12.07 -35.92 3.10
CA SER A 165 -12.83 -36.64 2.05
C SER A 165 -14.32 -36.83 2.40
N THR A 166 -14.66 -36.87 3.68
CA THR A 166 -16.02 -37.09 4.20
C THR A 166 -16.76 -35.79 4.57
N GLY A 167 -16.13 -34.63 4.37
CA GLY A 167 -16.66 -33.33 4.79
C GLY A 167 -15.76 -32.57 5.75
N TRP A 168 -16.28 -31.52 6.37
CA TRP A 168 -15.53 -30.68 7.30
C TRP A 168 -15.38 -31.34 8.68
N LYS A 169 -14.19 -31.24 9.29
CA LYS A 169 -13.87 -31.77 10.61
C LYS A 169 -13.23 -30.67 11.47
N VAL A 170 -13.53 -30.67 12.77
CA VAL A 170 -12.88 -29.80 13.75
C VAL A 170 -11.52 -30.39 14.15
N PHE A 171 -10.57 -29.54 14.50
CA PHE A 171 -9.29 -29.95 15.08
C PHE A 171 -8.64 -28.80 15.85
N GLU A 172 -7.60 -29.10 16.64
CA GLU A 172 -6.83 -28.12 17.39
C GLU A 172 -5.50 -27.81 16.68
N PRO A 173 -5.38 -26.70 15.94
CA PRO A 173 -4.11 -26.23 15.39
C PRO A 173 -3.11 -25.91 16.51
N PRO A 174 -1.79 -26.01 16.26
CA PRO A 174 -0.75 -25.92 17.29
C PRO A 174 -0.44 -24.48 17.76
N PHE A 175 -1.45 -23.61 17.88
CA PHE A 175 -1.29 -22.20 18.30
C PHE A 175 -0.59 -22.05 19.65
N GLY A 176 -0.85 -22.94 20.61
CA GLY A 176 -0.25 -22.87 21.95
C GLY A 176 1.27 -23.00 22.00
N SER A 177 1.90 -23.38 20.89
CA SER A 177 3.36 -23.54 20.78
C SER A 177 4.07 -22.36 20.11
N ILE A 178 3.33 -21.36 19.63
CA ILE A 178 3.87 -20.26 18.83
C ILE A 178 3.36 -18.89 19.34
N PRO A 179 4.12 -17.81 19.12
CA PRO A 179 3.63 -16.46 19.42
C PRO A 179 2.34 -16.13 18.65
N ASP A 180 1.46 -15.33 19.26
CA ASP A 180 0.18 -14.89 18.69
C ASP A 180 0.38 -13.88 17.54
N HIS A 181 0.88 -14.36 16.41
CA HIS A 181 1.12 -13.57 15.21
C HIS A 181 1.03 -14.39 13.92
N LYS A 182 0.37 -13.87 12.88
CA LYS A 182 0.19 -14.59 11.61
C LYS A 182 1.52 -14.98 10.95
N ALA A 183 2.50 -14.07 10.94
CA ALA A 183 3.85 -14.42 10.44
C ALA A 183 4.48 -15.65 11.14
N HIS A 184 4.29 -15.83 12.45
CA HIS A 184 4.76 -17.02 13.17
C HIS A 184 3.97 -18.27 12.78
N VAL A 185 2.65 -18.16 12.62
CA VAL A 185 1.78 -19.24 12.11
C VAL A 185 2.26 -19.71 10.75
N LEU A 186 2.55 -18.79 9.82
CA LEU A 186 3.02 -19.13 8.48
C LEU A 186 4.35 -19.87 8.48
N HIS A 187 5.30 -19.48 9.34
CA HIS A 187 6.56 -20.21 9.50
C HIS A 187 6.33 -21.61 10.09
N SER A 188 5.43 -21.75 11.07
CA SER A 188 5.06 -23.05 11.63
C SER A 188 4.38 -23.96 10.58
N ILE A 189 3.54 -23.41 9.72
CA ILE A 189 2.96 -24.12 8.57
C ILE A 189 4.07 -24.60 7.64
N ALA A 190 5.09 -23.77 7.39
CA ALA A 190 6.19 -24.13 6.52
C ALA A 190 7.00 -25.31 7.08
N GLU A 191 7.32 -25.24 8.38
CA GLU A 191 8.10 -26.25 9.10
C GLU A 191 7.37 -27.60 9.21
N CYS A 192 6.06 -27.61 9.45
CA CYS A 192 5.29 -28.85 9.61
C CYS A 192 3.86 -28.73 9.04
N PRO A 193 3.69 -28.78 7.69
CA PRO A 193 2.40 -28.61 7.05
C PRO A 193 1.31 -29.58 7.53
N SER A 194 1.67 -30.81 7.89
CA SER A 194 0.72 -31.85 8.34
C SER A 194 0.00 -31.51 9.64
N ASN A 195 0.60 -30.68 10.51
CA ASN A 195 -0.04 -30.25 11.76
C ASN A 195 -1.14 -29.21 11.50
N TRP A 196 -1.08 -28.52 10.37
CA TRP A 196 -2.01 -27.45 9.99
C TRP A 196 -3.03 -27.91 8.94
N PHE A 197 -2.66 -28.91 8.14
CA PHE A 197 -3.51 -29.56 7.15
C PHE A 197 -3.59 -31.08 7.41
N PRO A 198 -4.34 -31.55 8.42
CA PRO A 198 -4.42 -32.97 8.76
C PRO A 198 -4.85 -33.87 7.60
N GLN A 199 -5.63 -33.35 6.65
CA GLN A 199 -6.04 -34.06 5.43
C GLN A 199 -4.89 -34.41 4.48
N VAL A 200 -3.70 -33.80 4.62
CA VAL A 200 -2.52 -34.18 3.83
C VAL A 200 -2.08 -35.60 4.19
N ALA A 201 -2.21 -36.00 5.46
CA ALA A 201 -1.95 -37.37 5.88
C ALA A 201 -2.96 -38.39 5.32
N GLU A 202 -4.16 -37.92 4.94
CA GLU A 202 -5.17 -38.73 4.26
C GLU A 202 -4.85 -38.93 2.75
N ASN A 203 -3.67 -38.51 2.27
CA ASN A 203 -3.22 -38.55 0.87
C ASN A 203 -4.13 -37.80 -0.13
N VAL A 204 -4.94 -36.86 0.36
CA VAL A 204 -5.90 -36.14 -0.49
C VAL A 204 -5.21 -35.05 -1.32
N GLN A 205 -4.08 -34.51 -0.86
CA GLN A 205 -3.40 -33.36 -1.47
C GLN A 205 -1.88 -33.49 -1.35
N GLY A 206 -1.15 -33.45 -2.48
CA GLY A 206 0.29 -33.72 -2.58
C GLY A 206 1.22 -32.59 -2.12
N LEU A 207 1.00 -32.05 -0.91
CA LEU A 207 1.93 -31.09 -0.32
C LEU A 207 3.24 -31.79 0.10
N PRO A 208 4.41 -31.13 -0.08
CA PRO A 208 5.67 -31.58 0.51
C PRO A 208 5.58 -31.72 2.04
N SER A 209 6.43 -32.58 2.62
CA SER A 209 6.53 -32.75 4.08
C SER A 209 7.09 -31.51 4.80
N VAL A 210 7.83 -30.67 4.07
CA VAL A 210 8.35 -29.38 4.52
C VAL A 210 8.19 -28.39 3.37
N LEU A 211 7.63 -27.22 3.66
CA LEU A 211 7.57 -26.10 2.73
C LEU A 211 8.64 -25.08 3.11
N ARG A 212 8.97 -24.21 2.17
CA ARG A 212 9.73 -23.00 2.49
C ARG A 212 8.77 -21.85 2.80
N PRO A 213 9.10 -20.92 3.72
CA PRO A 213 8.23 -19.79 4.03
C PRO A 213 7.82 -18.96 2.79
N GLU A 214 8.71 -18.83 1.81
CA GLU A 214 8.43 -18.16 0.54
C GLU A 214 7.47 -18.92 -0.38
N GLU A 215 7.18 -20.20 -0.14
CA GLU A 215 6.14 -20.95 -0.87
C GLU A 215 4.72 -20.67 -0.36
N ILE A 216 4.59 -19.81 0.66
CA ILE A 216 3.32 -19.41 1.28
C ILE A 216 3.05 -17.92 1.00
N LEU A 217 1.85 -17.63 0.50
CA LEU A 217 1.34 -16.28 0.27
C LEU A 217 0.30 -15.93 1.34
N LEU A 218 0.46 -14.77 2.00
CA LEU A 218 -0.58 -14.20 2.87
C LEU A 218 -1.34 -13.08 2.13
N VAL A 219 -2.67 -13.17 2.12
CA VAL A 219 -3.57 -12.12 1.64
C VAL A 219 -4.31 -11.59 2.84
N ASP A 220 -4.08 -10.33 3.19
CA ASP A 220 -4.53 -9.77 4.46
C ASP A 220 -4.71 -8.26 4.31
N ASP A 221 -5.66 -7.70 5.03
CA ASP A 221 -5.94 -6.27 5.02
C ASP A 221 -5.27 -5.55 6.21
N VAL A 222 -4.70 -6.27 7.17
CA VAL A 222 -3.94 -5.71 8.29
C VAL A 222 -2.44 -5.82 8.03
N ARG A 223 -1.82 -4.66 7.80
CA ARG A 223 -0.39 -4.54 7.44
C ARG A 223 0.56 -5.18 8.46
N THR A 224 0.25 -5.08 9.75
CA THR A 224 1.10 -5.62 10.82
C THR A 224 1.16 -7.15 10.81
N ASN A 225 0.20 -7.85 10.17
CA ASN A 225 0.22 -9.32 10.11
C ASN A 225 1.35 -9.89 9.23
N PHE A 226 1.91 -9.09 8.30
CA PHE A 226 2.95 -9.53 7.37
C PHE A 226 4.35 -9.67 8.00
N GLN A 227 4.53 -9.19 9.24
CA GLN A 227 5.80 -9.30 9.93
C GLN A 227 5.62 -9.21 11.44
N SER A 228 6.19 -10.15 12.19
CA SER A 228 6.26 -10.02 13.64
C SER A 228 7.40 -9.10 14.04
N GLY A 229 7.14 -8.19 14.97
CA GLY A 229 8.19 -7.49 15.69
C GLY A 229 8.99 -8.47 16.56
N GLY A 230 10.29 -8.24 16.70
CA GLY A 230 11.16 -8.97 17.60
C GLY A 230 12.33 -8.10 18.03
N THR A 231 12.86 -8.32 19.24
CA THR A 231 14.06 -7.59 19.71
C THR A 231 15.33 -8.01 18.97
N THR A 232 15.29 -9.15 18.26
CA THR A 232 16.40 -9.66 17.45
C THR A 232 15.92 -10.12 16.08
N ALA A 233 16.78 -10.00 15.07
CA ALA A 233 16.51 -10.49 13.71
C ALA A 233 16.23 -12.00 13.66
N ALA A 234 16.73 -12.78 14.63
CA ALA A 234 16.49 -14.22 14.73
C ALA A 234 15.04 -14.56 15.14
N THR A 235 14.40 -13.67 15.90
CA THR A 235 13.02 -13.87 16.39
C THR A 235 11.96 -13.24 15.50
N ALA A 236 12.32 -12.22 14.71
CA ALA A 236 11.40 -11.59 13.78
C ALA A 236 11.09 -12.55 12.61
N LYS A 237 9.81 -12.80 12.37
CA LYS A 237 9.33 -13.63 11.26
C LYS A 237 8.71 -12.71 10.22
N LYS A 238 9.14 -12.87 8.97
CA LYS A 238 8.65 -12.10 7.82
C LYS A 238 7.81 -13.01 6.93
N VAL A 239 6.74 -12.45 6.36
CA VAL A 239 6.01 -13.06 5.25
C VAL A 239 6.64 -12.55 3.96
N PHE A 240 7.17 -13.46 3.14
CA PHE A 240 7.93 -13.07 1.93
C PHE A 240 7.04 -12.71 0.75
N ARG A 241 5.83 -13.25 0.70
CA ARG A 241 4.85 -12.97 -0.35
C ARG A 241 3.56 -12.54 0.28
N CYS A 242 3.17 -11.31 0.00
CA CYS A 242 2.02 -10.70 0.63
C CYS A 242 1.20 -9.90 -0.37
N CYS A 243 -0.12 -9.96 -0.18
CA CYS A 243 -1.10 -9.14 -0.86
C CYS A 243 -1.87 -8.34 0.20
N LYS A 244 -1.63 -7.03 0.26
CA LYS A 244 -2.35 -6.11 1.13
C LYS A 244 -3.65 -5.71 0.46
N VAL A 245 -4.77 -5.98 1.10
CA VAL A 245 -6.10 -5.58 0.61
C VAL A 245 -6.44 -4.16 1.05
N ALA A 246 -6.94 -3.34 0.14
CA ALA A 246 -7.39 -1.97 0.40
C ALA A 246 -8.44 -1.88 1.53
N ARG A 247 -8.42 -0.77 2.28
CA ARG A 247 -9.51 -0.36 3.16
C ARG A 247 -9.95 1.06 2.84
N TYR A 248 -11.21 1.35 3.11
CA TYR A 248 -11.83 2.63 2.77
C TYR A 248 -13.08 2.89 3.63
N ASP A 249 -13.49 4.15 3.69
CA ASP A 249 -14.72 4.57 4.36
C ASP A 249 -15.84 4.71 3.31
N ALA A 250 -17.05 4.24 3.63
CA ALA A 250 -18.22 4.39 2.77
C ALA A 250 -19.26 5.31 3.44
N PRO A 251 -19.61 6.45 2.83
CA PRO A 251 -20.56 7.39 3.42
C PRO A 251 -22.00 6.90 3.47
N SER A 252 -22.37 5.99 2.58
CA SER A 252 -23.68 5.35 2.59
C SER A 252 -23.54 3.90 2.16
N PHE A 253 -23.46 2.98 3.14
CA PHE A 253 -23.40 1.55 2.88
C PHE A 253 -24.76 0.89 3.16
N ARG A 254 -25.50 0.52 2.11
CA ARG A 254 -26.74 -0.29 2.19
C ARG A 254 -27.69 0.15 3.33
N ASP A 255 -27.96 1.45 3.42
CA ASP A 255 -28.82 2.08 4.44
C ASP A 255 -28.31 2.02 5.89
N MET A 256 -27.10 1.51 6.13
CA MET A 256 -26.43 1.50 7.44
C MET A 256 -25.71 2.83 7.76
N GLY A 257 -25.80 3.80 6.84
CA GLY A 257 -25.12 5.09 6.95
C GLY A 257 -23.62 4.99 6.69
N PHE A 258 -22.84 5.80 7.41
CA PHE A 258 -21.39 5.88 7.28
C PHE A 258 -20.71 4.67 7.95
N VAL A 259 -19.99 3.88 7.17
CA VAL A 259 -19.25 2.71 7.63
C VAL A 259 -17.77 2.93 7.36
N ARG A 260 -16.98 2.99 8.43
CA ARG A 260 -15.51 3.18 8.36
C ARG A 260 -14.78 1.89 8.09
N ASP A 261 -13.55 1.91 7.57
CA ASP A 261 -12.67 0.74 7.51
C ASP A 261 -13.34 -0.48 6.87
N MET A 262 -14.12 -0.27 5.82
CA MET A 262 -14.55 -1.35 4.94
C MET A 262 -13.36 -1.81 4.10
N GLY A 263 -13.40 -3.02 3.56
CA GLY A 263 -12.32 -3.55 2.75
C GLY A 263 -12.81 -4.55 1.72
N GLY A 264 -12.06 -5.62 1.53
CA GLY A 264 -12.39 -6.71 0.63
C GLY A 264 -11.68 -6.59 -0.71
N ILE A 265 -11.04 -7.69 -1.12
CA ILE A 265 -10.38 -7.80 -2.44
C ILE A 265 -11.42 -7.49 -3.51
N GLY A 266 -11.06 -6.61 -4.45
CA GLY A 266 -11.90 -6.21 -5.57
C GLY A 266 -13.22 -5.60 -5.14
N ALA A 267 -13.23 -4.85 -4.04
CA ALA A 267 -14.41 -4.12 -3.63
C ALA A 267 -14.65 -2.85 -4.44
N HIS A 268 -13.58 -2.19 -4.92
CA HIS A 268 -13.66 -1.02 -5.79
C HIS A 268 -13.10 -1.26 -7.20
N ASN A 269 -12.20 -2.23 -7.37
CA ASN A 269 -11.55 -2.50 -8.65
C ASN A 269 -11.58 -3.99 -8.96
N GLU A 270 -12.25 -4.38 -10.04
CA GLU A 270 -12.28 -5.79 -10.50
C GLU A 270 -10.89 -6.30 -10.92
N GLU A 271 -9.94 -5.41 -11.21
CA GLU A 271 -8.56 -5.77 -11.56
C GLU A 271 -7.79 -6.41 -10.39
N ASP A 272 -8.22 -6.17 -9.15
CA ASP A 272 -7.61 -6.76 -7.95
C ASP A 272 -7.55 -8.30 -8.03
N TYR A 273 -8.60 -8.93 -8.59
CA TYR A 273 -8.66 -10.38 -8.75
C TYR A 273 -7.59 -10.88 -9.72
N ARG A 274 -7.42 -10.19 -10.86
CA ARG A 274 -6.41 -10.55 -11.86
C ARG A 274 -5.01 -10.36 -11.31
N THR A 275 -4.77 -9.25 -10.63
CA THR A 275 -3.50 -8.91 -9.99
C THR A 275 -3.08 -9.97 -8.99
N LEU A 276 -3.98 -10.40 -8.10
CA LEU A 276 -3.68 -11.47 -7.13
C LEU A 276 -3.41 -12.82 -7.80
N VAL A 277 -4.17 -13.19 -8.84
CA VAL A 277 -3.91 -14.43 -9.61
C VAL A 277 -2.56 -14.36 -10.31
N GLU A 278 -2.21 -13.23 -10.92
CA GLU A 278 -0.92 -13.02 -11.56
C GLU A 278 0.22 -13.13 -10.54
N PHE A 279 0.07 -12.50 -9.37
CA PHE A 279 1.05 -12.56 -8.29
C PHE A 279 1.25 -13.98 -7.77
N ALA A 280 0.19 -14.73 -7.50
CA ALA A 280 0.30 -16.14 -7.09
C ALA A 280 0.97 -17.02 -8.17
N ASN A 281 0.84 -16.65 -9.44
CA ASN A 281 1.42 -17.38 -10.56
C ASN A 281 2.89 -17.01 -10.83
N ARG A 282 3.26 -15.74 -10.66
CA ARG A 282 4.57 -15.19 -10.99
C ARG A 282 5.01 -14.16 -9.94
N PRO A 283 5.22 -14.57 -8.67
CA PRO A 283 5.51 -13.62 -7.59
C PRO A 283 6.78 -12.79 -7.84
N TRP A 284 7.77 -13.37 -8.52
CA TRP A 284 9.01 -12.69 -8.95
C TRP A 284 8.81 -11.55 -9.96
N ALA A 285 7.61 -11.43 -10.55
CA ALA A 285 7.27 -10.27 -11.38
C ALA A 285 6.85 -9.06 -10.54
N PHE A 286 6.61 -9.25 -9.24
CA PHE A 286 6.21 -8.25 -8.26
C PHE A 286 7.35 -7.96 -7.29
N ASN A 287 8.58 -8.03 -7.81
CA ASN A 287 9.75 -7.60 -7.06
C ASN A 287 9.70 -6.10 -6.92
N VAL A 288 9.94 -5.63 -5.70
CA VAL A 288 10.12 -4.21 -5.46
C VAL A 288 11.49 -3.81 -5.99
N ASP A 289 11.54 -3.37 -7.24
CA ASP A 289 12.75 -2.75 -7.79
C ASP A 289 12.98 -1.45 -7.04
N CYS A 290 13.95 -1.42 -6.12
CA CYS A 290 14.21 -0.23 -5.30
C CYS A 290 15.04 0.84 -6.05
N LYS A 291 15.13 0.75 -7.37
CA LYS A 291 15.83 1.72 -8.22
C LYS A 291 14.87 2.81 -8.72
N ALA A 292 15.42 3.99 -8.96
CA ALA A 292 14.68 5.02 -9.69
C ALA A 292 14.59 4.63 -11.18
N GLN A 293 13.40 4.78 -11.77
CA GLN A 293 13.16 4.46 -13.18
C GLN A 293 12.88 5.75 -13.95
N CYS A 294 13.78 6.12 -14.85
CA CYS A 294 13.62 7.28 -15.72
C CYS A 294 12.98 6.86 -17.04
N LEU A 295 11.92 7.57 -17.43
CA LEU A 295 11.15 7.34 -18.64
C LEU A 295 11.03 8.65 -19.42
N GLU A 296 11.44 8.62 -20.68
CA GLU A 296 11.13 9.67 -21.66
C GLU A 296 10.15 9.08 -22.67
N ARG A 297 8.95 9.65 -22.73
CA ARG A 297 7.95 9.31 -23.75
C ARG A 297 8.34 9.98 -25.06
N THR A 298 7.95 9.41 -26.20
CA THR A 298 8.14 10.07 -27.50
C THR A 298 7.28 11.33 -27.60
N PHE A 299 7.85 12.42 -28.10
CA PHE A 299 7.16 13.69 -28.32
C PHE A 299 7.67 14.38 -29.61
N GLU A 300 6.89 15.32 -30.14
CA GLU A 300 7.31 16.11 -31.31
C GLU A 300 8.52 16.97 -30.96
N GLY A 301 9.61 16.84 -31.71
CA GLY A 301 10.86 17.56 -31.44
C GLY A 301 11.86 16.78 -30.57
N ALA A 302 11.57 15.52 -30.19
CA ALA A 302 12.49 14.69 -29.41
C ALA A 302 13.86 14.50 -30.10
N GLU A 303 13.90 14.52 -31.43
CA GLU A 303 15.14 14.47 -32.22
C GLU A 303 16.09 15.64 -31.95
N LYS A 304 15.55 16.78 -31.49
CA LYS A 304 16.31 17.96 -31.10
C LYS A 304 16.90 17.86 -29.70
N LYS A 305 16.51 16.85 -28.92
CA LYS A 305 16.95 16.61 -27.53
C LYS A 305 16.87 17.89 -26.69
N PRO A 306 15.67 18.50 -26.54
CA PRO A 306 15.55 19.74 -25.77
C PRO A 306 16.11 19.53 -24.35
N PRO A 307 16.87 20.50 -23.80
CA PRO A 307 17.48 20.36 -22.48
C PRO A 307 16.40 20.32 -21.39
N VAL A 308 16.72 19.70 -20.26
CA VAL A 308 15.89 19.80 -19.05
C VAL A 308 16.16 21.17 -18.41
N LYS A 309 15.11 21.92 -18.11
CA LYS A 309 15.18 23.23 -17.49
C LYS A 309 14.60 23.26 -16.08
N LEU A 310 13.63 22.39 -15.81
CA LEU A 310 12.92 22.32 -14.54
C LEU A 310 12.79 20.87 -14.08
N LEU A 311 13.28 20.60 -12.86
CA LEU A 311 13.05 19.34 -12.15
C LEU A 311 12.08 19.59 -10.99
N ILE A 312 10.98 18.85 -10.96
CA ILE A 312 9.97 18.92 -9.91
C ILE A 312 10.02 17.63 -9.11
N PHE A 313 10.31 17.71 -7.82
CA PHE A 313 10.34 16.55 -6.93
C PHE A 313 9.07 16.49 -6.09
N ASP A 314 8.51 15.30 -5.90
CA ASP A 314 7.71 15.06 -4.71
C ASP A 314 8.59 15.09 -3.45
N PHE A 315 8.00 15.46 -2.33
CA PHE A 315 8.66 15.41 -1.04
C PHE A 315 8.50 14.05 -0.38
N ASP A 316 7.26 13.58 -0.30
CA ASP A 316 6.89 12.37 0.42
C ASP A 316 7.30 11.15 -0.40
N GLY A 317 8.18 10.29 0.13
CA GLY A 317 8.59 9.04 -0.55
C GLY A 317 9.46 9.22 -1.80
N ALA A 318 9.67 10.44 -2.31
CA ALA A 318 10.66 10.71 -3.36
C ALA A 318 11.97 11.31 -2.81
N LEU A 319 11.90 12.35 -1.98
CA LEU A 319 13.08 12.90 -1.29
C LEU A 319 13.27 12.27 0.10
N THR A 320 12.18 12.12 0.83
CA THR A 320 12.16 11.44 2.13
C THR A 320 12.05 9.92 1.96
N LEU A 321 12.59 9.17 2.91
CA LEU A 321 12.33 7.73 3.03
C LEU A 321 10.89 7.49 3.46
N TYR A 322 10.50 8.20 4.51
CA TYR A 322 9.14 8.27 5.01
C TYR A 322 9.00 9.62 5.70
N THR A 323 7.87 10.30 5.49
CA THR A 323 7.72 11.66 6.01
C THR A 323 7.21 11.67 7.43
N PHE A 324 8.07 12.11 8.34
CA PHE A 324 7.71 12.45 9.72
C PHE A 324 7.76 13.96 9.88
N MET A 325 6.59 14.56 10.11
CA MET A 325 6.48 16.00 10.34
C MET A 325 6.66 16.35 11.83
N PRO A 326 7.32 17.49 12.14
CA PRO A 326 7.36 18.03 13.50
C PRO A 326 5.98 18.32 14.07
N GLU A 327 5.75 17.91 15.32
CA GLU A 327 4.51 18.20 16.06
C GLU A 327 4.39 19.68 16.46
N ASP A 328 5.52 20.40 16.51
CA ASP A 328 5.55 21.81 16.85
C ASP A 328 4.87 22.63 15.76
N PRO A 329 3.74 23.32 16.06
CA PRO A 329 2.97 24.03 15.04
C PRO A 329 3.78 25.14 14.37
N ARG A 330 4.81 25.68 15.04
CA ARG A 330 5.70 26.70 14.47
C ARG A 330 6.44 26.20 13.23
N CYS A 331 6.68 24.89 13.14
CA CYS A 331 7.28 24.30 11.94
C CYS A 331 6.45 24.57 10.68
N SER A 332 5.13 24.71 10.80
CA SER A 332 4.23 24.98 9.65
C SER A 332 3.94 26.46 9.42
N THR A 333 4.30 27.36 10.36
CA THR A 333 3.93 28.79 10.29
C THR A 333 5.11 29.75 10.27
N ASP A 334 6.26 29.35 10.80
CA ASP A 334 7.45 30.20 10.91
C ASP A 334 8.53 29.78 9.91
N LEU A 335 8.82 30.66 8.95
CA LEU A 335 9.91 30.48 7.97
C LEU A 335 11.30 30.44 8.62
N LYS A 336 11.45 30.82 9.90
CA LYS A 336 12.73 30.81 10.62
C LYS A 336 12.78 29.74 11.72
N PHE A 337 11.82 28.82 11.72
CA PHE A 337 11.77 27.74 12.69
C PHE A 337 13.08 26.95 12.71
N THR A 338 13.71 26.89 13.88
CA THR A 338 14.94 26.14 14.11
C THR A 338 14.74 25.35 15.41
N PRO A 339 14.46 24.03 15.33
CA PRO A 339 14.37 23.21 16.53
C PRO A 339 15.76 23.04 17.16
N ASN A 340 15.81 22.53 18.39
CA ASN A 340 17.09 22.16 18.99
C ASN A 340 17.78 21.02 18.20
N ASP A 341 19.09 20.86 18.39
CA ASP A 341 19.90 19.93 17.62
C ASP A 341 19.46 18.46 17.75
N SER A 342 18.98 18.04 18.93
CA SER A 342 18.50 16.68 19.15
C SER A 342 17.25 16.39 18.32
N VAL A 343 16.28 17.31 18.31
CA VAL A 343 15.06 17.21 17.52
C VAL A 343 15.38 17.27 16.02
N LYS A 344 16.27 18.20 15.62
CA LYS A 344 16.77 18.29 14.24
C LYS A 344 17.38 16.97 13.78
N GLN A 345 18.33 16.42 14.54
CA GLN A 345 19.01 15.17 14.22
C GLN A 345 18.02 14.01 14.12
N ARG A 346 17.02 13.95 15.02
CA ARG A 346 15.95 12.95 14.98
C ARG A 346 15.20 13.02 13.64
N TYR A 347 14.66 14.18 13.27
CA TYR A 347 13.90 14.30 12.02
C TYR A 347 14.76 14.05 10.78
N VAL A 348 16.03 14.45 10.77
CA VAL A 348 16.96 14.11 9.70
C VAL A 348 17.15 12.60 9.61
N GLN A 349 17.38 11.95 10.75
CA GLN A 349 17.59 10.51 10.83
C GLN A 349 16.37 9.71 10.34
N TYR A 350 15.14 10.14 10.63
CA TYR A 350 13.93 9.45 10.19
C TYR A 350 13.50 9.79 8.76
N ASN A 351 13.65 11.04 8.31
CA ASN A 351 13.18 11.44 6.99
C ASN A 351 14.21 11.17 5.89
N PHE A 352 15.50 11.37 6.16
CA PHE A 352 16.51 11.42 5.10
C PHE A 352 17.61 10.38 5.23
N GLU A 353 17.98 9.94 6.44
CA GLU A 353 19.02 8.92 6.58
C GLU A 353 18.49 7.50 6.46
N THR A 354 19.22 6.68 5.72
CA THR A 354 18.86 5.27 5.50
C THR A 354 19.74 4.33 6.33
N PRO A 355 19.19 3.27 6.94
CA PRO A 355 19.99 2.21 7.55
C PRO A 355 20.54 1.21 6.51
N TYR A 356 20.17 1.35 5.23
CA TYR A 356 20.48 0.37 4.18
C TYR A 356 21.77 0.67 3.41
N LEU A 357 22.31 1.89 3.55
CA LEU A 357 23.53 2.32 2.85
C LEU A 357 24.63 2.67 3.84
N GLU A 358 25.87 2.50 3.39
CA GLU A 358 27.02 3.02 4.11
C GLU A 358 27.16 4.54 3.86
N GLY A 359 27.49 5.28 4.92
CA GLY A 359 27.66 6.74 4.87
C GLY A 359 26.37 7.53 5.08
N SER A 360 26.46 8.85 4.83
CA SER A 360 25.34 9.80 4.95
C SER A 360 24.55 9.84 3.65
N ARG A 361 23.27 9.45 3.69
CA ARG A 361 22.38 9.60 2.53
C ARG A 361 22.11 11.08 2.26
N VAL A 362 22.09 11.92 3.29
CA VAL A 362 21.94 13.37 3.13
C VAL A 362 23.06 13.94 2.27
N ASP A 363 24.32 13.55 2.50
CA ASP A 363 25.46 14.03 1.71
C ASP A 363 25.37 13.55 0.25
N GLN A 364 24.92 12.31 0.04
CA GLN A 364 24.67 11.77 -1.29
C GLN A 364 23.55 12.53 -2.02
N LEU A 365 22.46 12.89 -1.31
CA LEU A 365 21.38 13.72 -1.85
C LEU A 365 21.86 15.13 -2.20
N VAL A 366 22.67 15.77 -1.35
CA VAL A 366 23.27 17.08 -1.66
C VAL A 366 24.10 16.99 -2.94
N SER A 367 24.96 15.97 -3.04
CA SER A 367 25.78 15.75 -4.23
C SER A 367 24.93 15.54 -5.48
N LEU A 368 23.86 14.75 -5.37
CA LEU A 368 22.92 14.50 -6.47
C LEU A 368 22.22 15.79 -6.90
N LEU A 369 21.64 16.54 -5.96
CA LEU A 369 20.87 17.74 -6.29
C LEU A 369 21.76 18.82 -6.90
N ASN A 370 23.00 18.95 -6.45
CA ASN A 370 23.99 19.83 -7.09
C ASN A 370 24.32 19.36 -8.51
N CYS A 371 24.54 18.06 -8.71
CA CYS A 371 24.76 17.48 -10.04
C CYS A 371 23.58 17.75 -10.97
N LEU A 372 22.34 17.56 -10.50
CA LEU A 372 21.14 17.79 -11.29
C LEU A 372 20.90 19.27 -11.62
N ALA A 373 21.32 20.17 -10.73
CA ALA A 373 21.22 21.60 -10.93
C ALA A 373 22.16 22.11 -12.02
N ASP A 374 23.31 21.47 -12.24
CA ASP A 374 24.29 21.90 -13.23
C ASP A 374 24.14 21.07 -14.51
N ASP A 375 23.72 21.68 -15.62
CA ASP A 375 23.68 20.97 -16.91
C ASP A 375 25.10 20.85 -17.48
N PRO A 376 25.67 19.64 -17.61
CA PRO A 376 27.05 19.48 -18.07
C PRO A 376 27.24 19.82 -19.55
N ASP A 377 26.18 19.72 -20.37
CA ASP A 377 26.25 19.90 -21.81
C ASP A 377 26.11 21.38 -22.19
N THR A 378 25.22 22.11 -21.52
CA THR A 378 24.97 23.53 -21.80
C THR A 378 25.72 24.47 -20.86
N GLY A 379 26.13 23.98 -19.69
CA GLY A 379 26.64 24.79 -18.59
C GLY A 379 25.56 25.68 -17.93
N GLU A 380 24.30 25.53 -18.33
CA GLU A 380 23.18 26.26 -17.73
C GLU A 380 22.75 25.60 -16.42
N ARG A 381 22.32 26.43 -15.46
CA ARG A 381 21.78 25.91 -14.21
C ARG A 381 20.29 25.63 -14.36
N ARG A 382 19.88 24.39 -14.09
CA ARG A 382 18.50 23.93 -14.05
C ARG A 382 17.81 24.40 -12.77
N VAL A 383 16.51 24.65 -12.86
CA VAL A 383 15.68 25.01 -11.70
C VAL A 383 15.17 23.74 -11.03
N LEU A 384 15.34 23.63 -9.72
CA LEU A 384 14.82 22.51 -8.92
C LEU A 384 13.69 23.04 -8.03
N ALA A 385 12.57 22.34 -8.00
CA ALA A 385 11.42 22.70 -7.19
C ALA A 385 10.76 21.46 -6.56
N ILE A 386 9.91 21.70 -5.56
CA ILE A 386 9.15 20.63 -4.89
C ILE A 386 7.66 20.88 -5.08
N LEU A 387 6.92 19.83 -5.47
CA LEU A 387 5.47 19.81 -5.54
C LEU A 387 4.94 18.65 -4.69
N THR A 388 4.25 18.97 -3.60
CA THR A 388 3.78 17.98 -2.63
C THR A 388 2.30 18.17 -2.28
N ILE A 389 1.67 17.11 -1.80
CA ILE A 389 0.31 17.12 -1.22
C ILE A 389 0.35 17.11 0.32
N ASN A 390 1.52 17.35 0.93
CA ASN A 390 1.66 17.27 2.38
C ASN A 390 0.80 18.34 3.08
N GLU A 391 -0.11 17.88 3.94
CA GLU A 391 -1.08 18.72 4.67
C GLU A 391 -0.44 19.65 5.72
N ALA A 392 0.83 19.43 6.09
CA ALA A 392 1.56 20.34 6.96
C ALA A 392 1.99 21.63 6.25
N GLY A 393 1.92 21.64 4.90
CA GLY A 393 2.12 22.80 4.06
C GLY A 393 3.58 23.07 3.65
N ALA A 394 3.78 24.00 2.71
CA ALA A 394 5.08 24.28 2.10
C ALA A 394 6.14 24.80 3.11
N ILE A 395 5.71 25.54 4.13
CA ILE A 395 6.62 26.03 5.19
C ILE A 395 7.18 24.85 6.00
N ALA A 396 6.35 23.86 6.35
CA ALA A 396 6.80 22.69 7.09
C ALA A 396 7.84 21.89 6.30
N VAL A 397 7.56 21.67 5.01
CA VAL A 397 8.47 20.98 4.08
C VAL A 397 9.80 21.72 3.97
N LEU A 398 9.78 23.05 3.79
CA LEU A 398 10.99 23.88 3.80
C LEU A 398 11.80 23.69 5.09
N ASN A 399 11.14 23.75 6.25
CA ASN A 399 11.83 23.64 7.53
C ASN A 399 12.45 22.26 7.73
N VAL A 400 11.79 21.18 7.31
CA VAL A 400 12.36 19.82 7.35
C VAL A 400 13.56 19.69 6.39
N LEU A 401 13.50 20.27 5.19
CA LEU A 401 14.64 20.32 4.26
C LEU A 401 15.82 21.12 4.83
N ARG A 402 15.56 22.22 5.55
CA ARG A 402 16.60 23.01 6.23
C ARG A 402 17.26 22.23 7.36
N MET A 403 16.51 21.40 8.08
CA MET A 403 17.08 20.51 9.10
C MET A 403 18.13 19.58 8.46
N ALA A 404 17.86 19.08 7.25
CA ALA A 404 18.78 18.23 6.49
C ALA A 404 19.82 19.00 5.65
N GLY A 405 19.79 20.33 5.62
CA GLY A 405 20.69 21.13 4.78
C GLY A 405 20.40 21.05 3.27
N LEU A 406 19.24 20.51 2.86
CA LEU A 406 18.87 20.31 1.46
C LEU A 406 18.19 21.53 0.83
N ALA A 407 17.65 22.44 1.64
CA ALA A 407 16.81 23.55 1.18
C ALA A 407 17.48 24.44 0.13
N ASN A 408 18.78 24.68 0.22
CA ASN A 408 19.52 25.55 -0.71
C ASN A 408 19.60 25.00 -2.15
N SER A 409 19.22 23.75 -2.36
CA SER A 409 19.21 23.12 -3.69
C SER A 409 17.94 23.47 -4.48
N PHE A 410 16.92 24.06 -3.84
CA PHE A 410 15.60 24.28 -4.43
C PHE A 410 15.28 25.77 -4.55
N SER A 411 14.64 26.14 -5.65
CA SER A 411 14.19 27.52 -5.88
C SER A 411 12.77 27.79 -5.39
N ALA A 412 11.92 26.75 -5.32
CA ALA A 412 10.53 26.87 -4.88
C ALA A 412 9.99 25.55 -4.29
N ILE A 413 9.00 25.68 -3.41
CA ILE A 413 8.24 24.57 -2.82
C ILE A 413 6.77 24.96 -2.86
N TRP A 414 5.94 24.05 -3.38
CA TRP A 414 4.50 24.21 -3.50
C TRP A 414 3.78 23.07 -2.81
N THR A 415 2.68 23.38 -2.13
CA THR A 415 1.77 22.38 -1.56
C THR A 415 0.37 22.50 -2.15
N LEU A 416 -0.24 21.37 -2.48
CA LEU A 416 -1.62 21.32 -2.94
C LEU A 416 -2.65 21.20 -1.80
N SER A 417 -2.20 20.83 -0.61
CA SER A 417 -3.07 20.54 0.56
C SER A 417 -3.05 21.67 1.58
N THR A 418 -3.17 22.92 1.13
CA THR A 418 -3.10 24.08 2.01
C THR A 418 -4.30 24.17 2.93
N ARG A 419 -4.04 24.32 4.23
CA ARG A 419 -5.07 24.75 5.18
C ARG A 419 -5.47 26.19 4.89
N ILE A 420 -6.74 26.52 5.09
CA ILE A 420 -7.25 27.88 4.94
C ILE A 420 -6.38 28.85 5.77
N GLY A 421 -5.87 29.90 5.11
CA GLY A 421 -5.03 30.92 5.73
C GLY A 421 -3.53 30.60 5.80
N GLN A 422 -3.09 29.43 5.34
CA GLN A 422 -1.66 29.14 5.14
C GLN A 422 -1.24 29.44 3.69
N PRO A 423 0.01 29.89 3.47
CA PRO A 423 0.52 30.11 2.11
C PRO A 423 0.72 28.77 1.40
N GLY A 424 0.37 28.74 0.11
CA GLY A 424 0.51 27.52 -0.70
C GLY A 424 1.87 27.31 -1.32
N GLY A 425 2.74 28.32 -1.29
CA GLY A 425 4.11 28.15 -1.73
C GLY A 425 5.11 29.00 -0.96
N VAL A 426 6.37 28.58 -1.05
CA VAL A 426 7.54 29.37 -0.66
C VAL A 426 8.56 29.35 -1.78
N TYR A 427 9.31 30.43 -1.94
CA TYR A 427 10.36 30.55 -2.95
C TYR A 427 11.60 31.23 -2.38
N GLN A 428 12.73 30.98 -3.00
CA GLN A 428 14.00 31.58 -2.63
C GLN A 428 14.28 32.84 -3.47
N GLU A 429 14.56 33.95 -2.79
CA GLU A 429 15.05 35.19 -3.39
C GLU A 429 16.39 35.56 -2.75
N GLY A 430 17.48 35.32 -3.48
CA GLY A 430 18.83 35.42 -2.93
C GLY A 430 19.05 34.40 -1.81
N LYS A 431 19.26 34.88 -0.58
CA LYS A 431 19.44 34.03 0.62
C LYS A 431 18.18 33.94 1.49
N GLU A 432 17.11 34.65 1.13
CA GLU A 432 15.88 34.69 1.91
C GLU A 432 14.80 33.84 1.27
N TRP A 433 13.98 33.22 2.12
CA TRP A 433 12.78 32.51 1.68
C TRP A 433 11.57 33.39 1.93
N LYS A 434 10.64 33.42 0.96
CA LYS A 434 9.41 34.20 1.01
C LYS A 434 8.21 33.31 0.73
N THR A 435 7.07 33.62 1.34
CA THR A 435 5.80 32.94 1.08
C THR A 435 5.05 33.61 -0.06
N PHE A 436 4.23 32.84 -0.77
CA PHE A 436 3.28 33.36 -1.73
C PHE A 436 2.02 32.49 -1.80
N THR A 437 0.96 33.05 -2.40
CA THR A 437 -0.28 32.34 -2.68
C THR A 437 -0.17 31.72 -4.07
N LEU A 438 -0.50 30.43 -4.19
CA LEU A 438 -0.53 29.77 -5.49
C LEU A 438 -1.60 30.41 -6.39
N PRO A 439 -1.42 30.39 -7.72
CA PRO A 439 -2.42 30.90 -8.65
C PRO A 439 -3.79 30.24 -8.44
N GLN A 440 -4.84 31.06 -8.33
CA GLN A 440 -6.18 30.70 -7.82
C GLN A 440 -7.00 29.72 -8.69
N GLN A 441 -6.43 29.17 -9.77
CA GLN A 441 -7.15 28.39 -10.79
C GLN A 441 -7.18 26.88 -10.57
N ILE A 442 -6.62 26.34 -9.50
CA ILE A 442 -6.72 24.89 -9.19
C ILE A 442 -7.94 24.67 -8.29
N ALA A 443 -9.11 25.08 -8.78
CA ALA A 443 -10.38 24.83 -8.12
C ALA A 443 -10.89 23.47 -8.59
N GLU A 444 -10.88 22.48 -7.70
CA GLU A 444 -11.50 21.15 -7.85
C GLU A 444 -10.68 20.15 -8.70
N GLY A 445 -9.65 19.56 -8.07
CA GLY A 445 -8.84 18.48 -8.65
C GLY A 445 -7.35 18.73 -8.45
N HIS A 446 -6.83 18.41 -7.28
CA HIS A 446 -5.42 18.63 -6.93
C HIS A 446 -4.51 17.56 -7.55
N TYR A 447 -4.24 17.68 -8.85
CA TYR A 447 -3.33 16.76 -9.53
C TYR A 447 -2.07 17.49 -10.01
N LYS A 448 -0.92 16.83 -9.86
CA LYS A 448 0.38 17.35 -10.32
C LYS A 448 0.40 17.77 -11.80
N PRO A 449 -0.28 17.08 -12.74
CA PRO A 449 -0.32 17.52 -14.14
C PRO A 449 -0.95 18.91 -14.35
N SER A 450 -2.05 19.24 -13.67
CA SER A 450 -2.70 20.55 -13.78
C SER A 450 -1.81 21.68 -13.26
N VAL A 451 -0.93 21.39 -12.29
CA VAL A 451 0.12 22.32 -11.87
C VAL A 451 1.13 22.54 -12.98
N ILE A 452 1.59 21.47 -13.64
CA ILE A 452 2.56 21.57 -14.75
C ILE A 452 1.99 22.43 -15.88
N GLU A 453 0.72 22.22 -16.26
CA GLU A 453 0.02 23.07 -17.23
C GLU A 453 0.00 24.55 -16.80
N SER A 454 -0.33 24.81 -15.54
CA SER A 454 -0.36 26.16 -14.99
C SER A 454 1.02 26.81 -14.97
N ILE A 455 2.08 26.05 -14.68
CA ILE A 455 3.48 26.49 -14.76
C ILE A 455 3.82 26.86 -16.19
N LEU A 456 3.48 26.03 -17.18
CA LEU A 456 3.75 26.30 -18.60
C LEU A 456 3.00 27.54 -19.09
N ALA A 457 1.77 27.77 -18.63
CA ALA A 457 0.98 28.93 -18.99
C ALA A 457 1.49 30.23 -18.35
N SER A 458 2.04 30.16 -17.14
CA SER A 458 2.53 31.34 -16.41
C SER A 458 3.68 31.01 -15.44
N PRO A 459 4.92 30.82 -15.94
CA PRO A 459 6.05 30.43 -15.09
C PRO A 459 6.32 31.44 -13.96
N SER A 460 6.16 32.74 -14.22
CA SER A 460 6.38 33.80 -13.23
C SER A 460 5.37 33.81 -12.08
N ALA A 461 4.19 33.23 -12.26
CA ALA A 461 3.19 33.11 -11.18
C ALA A 461 3.56 31.99 -10.18
N TRP A 462 4.32 31.00 -10.63
CA TRP A 462 4.83 29.87 -9.82
C TRP A 462 6.25 30.10 -9.29
N PHE A 463 7.00 30.97 -9.97
CA PHE A 463 8.34 31.44 -9.59
C PHE A 463 8.37 32.98 -9.52
N PRO A 464 7.82 33.60 -8.45
CA PRO A 464 7.74 35.06 -8.32
C PRO A 464 9.11 35.77 -8.39
N GLN A 465 10.20 35.05 -8.13
CA GLN A 465 11.56 35.54 -8.25
C GLN A 465 12.07 35.69 -9.70
N SER A 466 11.31 35.27 -10.72
CA SER A 466 11.78 35.20 -12.11
C SER A 466 12.27 36.52 -12.70
N GLY A 467 11.80 37.66 -12.18
CA GLY A 467 12.27 38.99 -12.58
C GLY A 467 13.62 39.41 -11.95
N ASN A 468 14.00 38.80 -10.83
CA ASN A 468 15.14 39.22 -10.01
C ASN A 468 16.27 38.18 -9.93
N ALA A 469 15.97 36.91 -10.24
CA ALA A 469 16.92 35.81 -10.16
C ALA A 469 17.34 35.32 -11.56
N PRO A 470 18.65 35.40 -11.91
CA PRO A 470 19.16 34.93 -13.20
C PRO A 470 18.83 33.45 -13.48
N GLU A 471 18.86 32.62 -12.43
CA GLU A 471 18.63 31.16 -12.49
C GLU A 471 17.24 30.80 -13.03
N THR A 472 16.26 31.69 -12.88
CA THR A 472 14.88 31.46 -13.33
C THR A 472 14.57 32.04 -14.71
N GLN A 473 15.52 32.75 -15.34
CA GLN A 473 15.34 33.28 -16.70
C GLN A 473 15.21 32.16 -17.75
N VAL A 474 15.79 30.99 -17.47
CA VAL A 474 15.71 29.79 -18.32
C VAL A 474 14.26 29.31 -18.49
N LEU A 475 13.34 29.74 -17.62
CA LEU A 475 11.93 29.32 -17.63
C LEU A 475 11.05 30.15 -18.59
N THR A 476 11.58 31.20 -19.22
CA THR A 476 10.79 32.09 -20.10
C THR A 476 10.26 31.41 -21.35
N ASP A 477 10.95 30.39 -21.84
CA ASP A 477 10.60 29.54 -22.98
C ASP A 477 10.42 28.08 -22.55
N LEU A 478 9.89 27.87 -21.33
CA LEU A 478 9.63 26.54 -20.79
C LEU A 478 8.54 25.84 -21.61
N SER A 479 8.83 24.61 -22.03
CA SER A 479 7.89 23.70 -22.68
C SER A 479 7.84 22.37 -21.96
N LEU A 480 6.81 21.55 -22.20
CA LEU A 480 6.62 20.28 -21.50
C LEU A 480 7.85 19.33 -21.58
N PRO A 481 8.56 19.19 -22.72
CA PRO A 481 9.80 18.42 -22.79
C PRO A 481 10.93 18.91 -21.88
N ASN A 482 10.90 20.17 -21.44
CA ASN A 482 11.93 20.72 -20.56
C ASN A 482 11.71 20.38 -19.08
N ILE A 483 10.61 19.69 -18.73
CA ILE A 483 10.23 19.39 -17.35
C ILE A 483 10.44 17.91 -17.07
N VAL A 484 11.11 17.60 -15.95
CA VAL A 484 11.16 16.26 -15.37
C VAL A 484 10.37 16.26 -14.08
N LEU A 485 9.41 15.35 -13.95
CA LEU A 485 8.73 15.07 -12.68
C LEU A 485 9.40 13.86 -12.01
N VAL A 486 9.81 14.02 -10.75
CA VAL A 486 10.43 12.99 -9.91
C VAL A 486 9.46 12.64 -8.79
N ASP A 487 8.83 11.48 -8.86
CA ASP A 487 7.67 11.13 -8.02
C ASP A 487 7.63 9.61 -7.75
N ASP A 488 6.89 9.16 -6.73
CA ASP A 488 6.73 7.74 -6.41
C ASP A 488 5.43 7.10 -6.95
N GLU A 489 4.67 7.84 -7.78
CA GLU A 489 3.48 7.42 -8.53
C GLU A 489 2.32 6.83 -7.70
N ARG A 490 2.23 7.13 -6.39
CA ARG A 490 1.22 6.49 -5.53
C ARG A 490 -0.24 6.82 -5.86
N GLU A 491 -0.51 7.93 -6.56
CA GLU A 491 -1.88 8.45 -6.75
C GLU A 491 -2.45 8.31 -8.17
N THR A 492 -1.67 7.82 -9.15
CA THR A 492 -2.07 7.92 -10.57
C THR A 492 -2.81 6.71 -11.14
N SER A 493 -3.04 5.62 -10.38
CA SER A 493 -3.58 4.39 -10.97
C SER A 493 -5.09 4.40 -11.28
N SER A 494 -5.89 5.27 -10.65
CA SER A 494 -7.37 5.21 -10.80
C SER A 494 -7.99 6.20 -11.79
N HIS A 495 -7.23 7.15 -12.35
CA HIS A 495 -7.75 8.10 -13.33
C HIS A 495 -7.18 7.82 -14.73
N GLN A 496 -7.98 7.07 -15.48
CA GLN A 496 -7.90 6.77 -16.90
C GLN A 496 -7.24 7.86 -17.75
N GLU A 497 -6.19 7.48 -18.48
CA GLU A 497 -5.84 7.74 -19.90
C GLU A 497 -6.06 9.12 -20.57
N THR A 498 -6.67 10.12 -19.96
CA THR A 498 -6.92 11.40 -20.64
C THR A 498 -5.72 12.34 -20.52
N GLU A 499 -4.89 12.25 -21.54
CA GLU A 499 -4.07 13.29 -22.19
C GLU A 499 -2.83 13.86 -21.49
N TYR A 500 -2.73 13.93 -20.16
CA TYR A 500 -1.54 14.53 -19.54
C TYR A 500 -0.51 13.54 -19.03
N GLN A 501 0.33 13.12 -19.97
CA GLN A 501 1.49 12.28 -19.73
C GLN A 501 2.73 13.17 -19.71
N ALA A 502 3.24 13.50 -18.51
CA ALA A 502 4.56 14.13 -18.39
C ALA A 502 5.54 13.44 -19.33
N VAL A 503 6.20 14.24 -20.17
CA VAL A 503 7.06 13.73 -21.25
C VAL A 503 8.28 13.04 -20.67
N ARG A 504 8.83 13.59 -19.58
CA ARG A 504 9.93 13.00 -18.81
C ARG A 504 9.50 12.76 -17.38
N HIS A 505 9.67 11.54 -16.92
CA HIS A 505 9.30 11.12 -15.58
C HIS A 505 10.40 10.28 -14.94
N CYS A 506 10.69 10.51 -13.67
CA CYS A 506 11.55 9.67 -12.87
C CYS A 506 10.73 9.09 -11.73
N ARG A 507 10.40 7.80 -11.83
CA ARG A 507 9.67 7.07 -10.80
C ARG A 507 10.63 6.65 -9.70
N VAL A 508 10.43 7.13 -8.49
CA VAL A 508 11.11 6.65 -7.29
C VAL A 508 10.42 5.39 -6.80
N ALA A 509 11.21 4.36 -6.54
CA ALA A 509 10.67 3.12 -6.03
C ALA A 509 10.13 3.28 -4.61
N SER A 510 9.01 2.61 -4.34
CA SER A 510 8.47 2.45 -3.00
C SER A 510 8.58 0.99 -2.55
N TYR A 511 8.92 0.76 -1.29
CA TYR A 511 9.13 -0.52 -0.67
C TYR A 511 8.62 -0.51 0.78
N ASP A 512 8.43 -1.71 1.33
CA ASP A 512 7.97 -1.90 2.69
C ASP A 512 9.05 -2.59 3.51
N ASP A 513 9.42 -2.04 4.65
CA ASP A 513 10.49 -2.60 5.48
C ASP A 513 10.44 -2.14 6.94
N GLU A 514 11.17 -2.84 7.80
CA GLU A 514 11.41 -2.40 9.18
C GLU A 514 12.28 -1.15 9.19
N TYR A 515 11.75 -0.09 9.79
CA TYR A 515 12.43 1.18 9.86
C TYR A 515 12.73 1.59 11.29
N ARG A 516 13.99 1.33 11.69
CA ARG A 516 14.53 1.73 12.99
C ARG A 516 13.63 1.21 14.13
N ASP A 517 13.18 2.08 15.01
CA ASP A 517 12.28 1.81 16.14
C ASP A 517 10.79 2.04 15.78
N GLN A 518 10.47 2.41 14.54
CA GLN A 518 9.08 2.62 14.10
C GLN A 518 8.40 1.32 13.66
N GLY A 519 9.14 0.22 13.61
CA GLY A 519 8.65 -1.07 13.13
C GLY A 519 8.50 -1.07 11.61
N LEU A 520 7.59 -1.91 11.09
CA LEU A 520 7.35 -2.04 9.66
C LEU A 520 6.63 -0.79 9.10
N LEU A 521 7.34 -0.01 8.28
CA LEU A 521 6.77 1.08 7.50
C LEU A 521 6.50 0.63 6.08
N TRP A 522 5.49 1.25 5.47
CA TRP A 522 5.00 0.92 4.14
C TRP A 522 5.09 2.13 3.24
N HIS A 523 5.29 1.87 1.95
CA HIS A 523 5.55 2.91 0.96
C HIS A 523 6.73 3.79 1.36
N MET A 524 7.73 3.19 2.01
CA MET A 524 9.01 3.85 2.16
C MET A 524 9.60 4.02 0.77
N GLY A 525 10.22 5.14 0.49
CA GLY A 525 10.84 5.36 -0.80
C GLY A 525 12.15 6.07 -0.64
N GLY A 526 12.37 7.05 -1.49
CA GLY A 526 13.49 7.97 -1.45
C GLY A 526 14.53 7.66 -2.51
N LEU A 527 14.94 8.69 -3.25
CA LEU A 527 16.13 8.61 -4.10
C LEU A 527 17.34 8.16 -3.28
N GLY A 528 18.06 7.15 -3.73
CA GLY A 528 19.22 6.61 -3.00
C GLY A 528 18.85 5.98 -1.65
N ALA A 529 17.66 5.41 -1.50
CA ALA A 529 17.25 4.83 -0.22
C ALA A 529 17.90 3.47 0.08
N LYS A 530 17.96 2.58 -0.90
CA LYS A 530 18.50 1.21 -0.77
C LYS A 530 19.68 0.90 -1.69
N TYR A 531 19.92 1.72 -2.72
CA TYR A 531 21.00 1.51 -3.68
C TYR A 531 21.80 2.81 -3.89
N VAL A 532 23.12 2.66 -4.02
CA VAL A 532 24.06 3.76 -4.26
C VAL A 532 24.09 4.19 -5.73
N GLU A 533 23.55 3.39 -6.66
CA GLU A 533 23.48 3.73 -8.09
C GLU A 533 22.45 4.83 -8.35
N VAL A 534 22.87 6.07 -8.09
CA VAL A 534 22.17 7.30 -8.48
C VAL A 534 22.80 7.90 -9.76
N ALA A 535 23.93 7.34 -10.22
CA ALA A 535 24.71 7.87 -11.34
C ALA A 535 23.93 7.96 -12.66
N GLY A 536 22.86 7.18 -12.84
CA GLY A 536 22.00 7.25 -14.02
C GLY A 536 21.09 8.49 -14.09
N LEU A 537 21.07 9.34 -13.05
CA LEU A 537 20.22 10.55 -13.00
C LEU A 537 20.91 11.84 -13.46
N CYS A 538 22.25 11.92 -13.45
CA CYS A 538 23.04 13.16 -13.65
C CYS A 538 23.11 13.71 -15.10
#